data_AF-A0A8C4WD28-F1
#
_entry.id   AF-A0A8C4WD28-F1
#
_cell.length_a   1.000
_cell.length_b   1.000
_cell.length_c   1.000
_cell.angle_alpha   90.00
_cell.angle_beta   90.00
_cell.angle_gamma   90.00
#
_symmetry.space_group_name_H-M   'P 1'
#
loop_
_entity.id
_entity.type
_entity.pdbx_description
1 polymer ?
#
loop_
_entity_poly.entity_id
_entity_poly.type
_entity_poly.pdbx_seq_one_letter_code
_entity_poly.pdbx_strand_id
1 'polypeptide(L)'
;MNQARTKARSNLAKLTLESSAALKKLRGVLEKAELILRLAEMCRKLETEEEKVLPFYASLLSREEQEKVKQVSLEKAGEQLAQLMQDYLGLEHFWQRYNKVKLEQLSLEREKAVLRQENQKLRLLLKQYLDGISVSDEVLSRLNPLLIVNHKPRAPGPAGKAHRKRLLHNVIEAAHEVPHIL
;
A
#
# COMPACT_ATOMS: atom_id res chain seq x y z
N MET A 1 -57.77 45.40 -1.73
CA MET A 1 -56.58 45.35 -0.82
C MET A 1 -56.29 43.98 -0.19
N ASN A 2 -57.28 43.08 0.02
CA ASN A 2 -57.05 41.82 0.75
C ASN A 2 -56.24 40.75 -0.02
N GLN A 3 -56.40 40.66 -1.35
CA GLN A 3 -55.68 39.68 -2.17
C GLN A 3 -54.16 39.94 -2.25
N ALA A 4 -53.74 41.21 -2.24
CA ALA A 4 -52.31 41.55 -2.20
C ALA A 4 -51.67 41.13 -0.87
N ARG A 5 -52.38 41.32 0.24
CA ARG A 5 -51.94 40.89 1.58
C ARG A 5 -51.86 39.37 1.72
N THR A 6 -52.82 38.62 1.17
CA THR A 6 -52.77 37.15 1.20
C THR A 6 -51.66 36.60 0.33
N LYS A 7 -51.42 37.17 -0.86
CA LYS A 7 -50.28 36.82 -1.72
C LYS A 7 -48.94 37.11 -1.03
N ALA A 8 -48.78 38.28 -0.41
CA ALA A 8 -47.57 38.62 0.34
C ALA A 8 -47.31 37.64 1.51
N ARG A 9 -48.36 37.27 2.27
CA ARG A 9 -48.26 36.26 3.33
C ARG A 9 -47.85 34.88 2.80
N SER A 10 -48.46 34.43 1.70
CA SER A 10 -48.11 33.16 1.06
C SER A 10 -46.67 33.15 0.57
N ASN A 11 -46.22 34.23 -0.07
CA ASN A 11 -44.83 34.36 -0.54
C ASN A 11 -43.83 34.36 0.62
N LEU A 12 -44.14 35.04 1.72
CA LEU A 12 -43.28 35.04 2.91
C LEU A 12 -43.22 33.66 3.57
N ALA A 13 -44.35 32.93 3.63
CA ALA A 13 -44.37 31.56 4.12
C ALA A 13 -43.54 30.61 3.25
N LYS A 14 -43.60 30.75 1.92
CA LYS A 14 -42.77 29.98 0.98
C LYS A 14 -41.29 30.30 1.17
N LEU A 15 -40.93 31.58 1.22
CA LEU A 15 -39.54 32.01 1.38
C LEU A 15 -38.94 31.53 2.71
N THR A 16 -39.69 31.60 3.80
CA THR A 16 -39.24 31.09 5.11
C THR A 16 -39.06 29.58 5.12
N LEU A 17 -39.97 28.83 4.50
CA LEU A 17 -39.85 27.38 4.37
C LEU A 17 -38.62 27.00 3.51
N GLU A 18 -38.49 27.59 2.33
CA GLU A 18 -37.39 27.31 1.38
C GLU A 18 -36.02 27.70 1.97
N SER A 19 -35.92 28.88 2.60
CA SER A 19 -34.69 29.31 3.27
C SER A 19 -34.33 28.41 4.44
N SER A 20 -35.30 27.98 5.25
CA SER A 20 -35.05 27.05 6.35
C SER A 20 -34.56 25.68 5.85
N ALA A 21 -35.10 25.20 4.73
CA ALA A 21 -34.69 23.95 4.09
C ALA A 21 -33.28 24.07 3.50
N ALA A 22 -32.96 25.18 2.82
CA ALA A 22 -31.63 25.47 2.31
C ALA A 22 -30.60 25.51 3.46
N LEU A 23 -30.91 26.20 4.56
CA LEU A 23 -30.04 26.26 5.74
C LEU A 23 -29.79 24.88 6.35
N LYS A 24 -30.81 24.02 6.43
CA LYS A 24 -30.63 22.63 6.90
C LYS A 24 -29.71 21.83 5.98
N LYS A 25 -29.89 21.94 4.66
CA LYS A 25 -29.00 21.26 3.69
C LYS A 25 -27.56 21.76 3.81
N LEU A 26 -27.35 23.07 3.88
CA LEU A 26 -26.01 23.66 4.02
C LEU A 26 -25.34 23.25 5.33
N ARG A 27 -26.08 23.18 6.45
CA ARG A 27 -25.55 22.63 7.71
C ARG A 27 -25.08 21.20 7.56
N GLY A 28 -25.86 20.34 6.91
CA GLY A 28 -25.43 18.95 6.67
C GLY A 28 -24.18 18.85 5.78
N VAL A 29 -23.99 19.78 4.83
CA VAL A 29 -22.76 19.85 4.03
C VAL A 29 -21.57 20.30 4.89
N LEU A 30 -21.76 21.29 5.77
CA LEU A 30 -20.72 21.75 6.70
C LEU A 30 -20.27 20.63 7.64
N GLU A 31 -21.21 19.89 8.23
CA GLU A 31 -20.89 18.77 9.12
C GLU A 31 -20.02 17.71 8.43
N LYS A 32 -20.33 17.39 7.16
CA LYS A 32 -19.52 16.47 6.36
C LYS A 32 -18.13 17.03 6.05
N ALA A 33 -18.05 18.31 5.68
CA ALA A 33 -16.78 18.97 5.39
C ALA A 33 -15.87 19.00 6.63
N GLU A 34 -16.44 19.34 7.80
CA GLU A 34 -15.71 19.29 9.06
C GLU A 34 -15.20 17.89 9.39
N LEU A 35 -16.02 16.86 9.18
CA LEU A 35 -15.60 15.48 9.39
C LEU A 35 -14.41 15.11 8.47
N ILE A 36 -14.49 15.46 7.18
CA ILE A 36 -13.40 15.21 6.22
C ILE A 36 -12.11 15.92 6.69
N LEU A 37 -12.20 17.17 7.13
CA LEU A 37 -11.03 17.91 7.62
C LEU A 37 -10.43 17.30 8.88
N ARG A 38 -11.27 16.89 9.84
CA ARG A 38 -10.81 16.22 11.07
C ARG A 38 -10.11 14.90 10.77
N LEU A 39 -10.68 14.09 9.87
CA LEU A 39 -10.05 12.85 9.42
C LEU A 39 -8.72 13.11 8.71
N ALA A 40 -8.67 14.10 7.82
CA ALA A 40 -7.43 14.50 7.14
C ALA A 40 -6.35 14.92 8.15
N GLU A 41 -6.70 15.68 9.19
CA GLU A 41 -5.76 16.09 10.24
C GLU A 41 -5.26 14.88 11.05
N MET A 42 -6.14 13.94 11.41
CA MET A 42 -5.76 12.72 12.10
C MET A 42 -4.81 11.85 11.26
N CYS A 43 -5.12 11.66 9.97
CA CYS A 43 -4.26 10.94 9.05
C CYS A 43 -2.90 11.64 8.89
N ARG A 44 -2.88 12.97 8.79
CA ARG A 44 -1.66 13.76 8.64
C ARG A 44 -0.65 13.55 9.76
N LYS A 45 -1.10 13.19 10.98
CA LYS A 45 -0.20 12.87 12.09
C LYS A 45 0.61 11.59 11.86
N LEU A 46 0.13 10.68 11.01
CA LEU A 46 0.76 9.40 10.69
C LEU A 46 1.60 9.43 9.41
N GLU A 47 1.57 10.56 8.68
CA GLU A 47 2.34 10.76 7.45
C GLU A 47 3.81 11.10 7.79
N THR A 48 4.71 10.70 6.91
CA THR A 48 6.13 11.07 7.02
C THR A 48 6.34 12.54 6.69
N GLU A 49 7.45 13.13 7.15
CA GLU A 49 7.76 14.54 6.82
C GLU A 49 7.93 14.76 5.30
N GLU A 50 8.49 13.79 4.60
CA GLU A 50 8.59 13.81 3.14
C GLU A 50 7.22 13.91 2.47
N GLU A 51 6.25 13.13 2.93
CA GLU A 51 4.88 13.15 2.39
C GLU A 51 4.11 14.43 2.74
N LYS A 52 4.46 15.07 3.86
CA LYS A 52 3.88 16.37 4.26
C LYS A 52 4.42 17.51 3.40
N VAL A 53 5.69 17.45 3.01
CA VAL A 53 6.37 18.49 2.23
C VAL A 53 6.15 18.30 0.73
N LEU A 54 6.15 17.05 0.25
CA LEU A 54 5.92 16.66 -1.15
C LEU A 54 4.76 15.65 -1.25
N PRO A 55 3.50 16.10 -1.10
CA PRO A 55 2.34 15.20 -1.12
C PRO A 55 2.04 14.59 -2.49
N PHE A 56 2.54 15.22 -3.55
CA PHE A 56 2.23 14.86 -4.94
C PHE A 56 3.51 14.54 -5.69
N TYR A 57 3.53 13.38 -6.34
CA TYR A 57 4.64 12.95 -7.18
C TYR A 57 4.66 13.74 -8.48
N ALA A 58 5.87 13.98 -8.98
CA ALA A 58 6.03 14.44 -10.35
C ALA A 58 5.40 13.40 -11.28
N SER A 59 4.60 13.89 -12.24
CA SER A 59 4.04 13.01 -13.26
C SER A 59 5.18 12.39 -14.05
N LEU A 60 5.16 11.06 -14.15
CA LEU A 60 6.11 10.31 -14.97
C LEU A 60 5.77 10.39 -16.46
N LEU A 61 4.61 10.95 -16.79
CA LEU A 61 4.17 11.17 -18.16
C LEU A 61 4.96 12.32 -18.77
N SER A 62 5.43 12.14 -19.99
CA SER A 62 5.91 13.23 -20.82
C SER A 62 4.81 14.26 -21.06
N ARG A 63 5.21 15.48 -21.44
CA ARG A 63 4.27 16.56 -21.76
C ARG A 63 3.27 16.15 -22.84
N GLU A 64 3.74 15.40 -23.85
CA GLU A 64 2.90 14.92 -24.95
C GLU A 64 1.85 13.90 -24.46
N GLU A 65 2.21 13.02 -23.54
CA GLU A 65 1.27 12.05 -22.96
C GLU A 65 0.26 12.72 -22.04
N GLN A 66 0.66 13.74 -21.29
CA GLN A 66 -0.26 14.54 -20.48
C GLN A 66 -1.28 15.28 -21.34
N GLU A 67 -0.86 15.80 -22.50
CA GLU A 67 -1.75 16.45 -23.46
C GLU A 67 -2.74 15.44 -24.07
N LYS A 68 -2.29 14.22 -24.39
CA LYS A 68 -3.16 13.13 -24.86
C LYS A 68 -4.19 12.72 -23.80
N VAL A 69 -3.78 12.56 -22.54
CA VAL A 69 -4.70 12.22 -21.44
C VAL A 69 -5.76 13.30 -21.25
N LYS A 70 -5.37 14.58 -21.33
CA LYS A 70 -6.32 15.70 -21.27
C LYS A 70 -7.32 15.69 -22.43
N GLN A 71 -6.86 15.36 -23.65
CA GLN A 71 -7.75 15.25 -24.82
C GLN A 71 -8.76 14.12 -24.65
N VAL A 72 -8.31 12.93 -24.22
CA VAL A 72 -9.20 11.77 -23.99
C VAL A 72 -10.20 12.05 -22.86
N SER A 73 -9.80 12.77 -21.81
CA SER A 73 -10.70 13.12 -20.70
C SER A 73 -11.83 14.09 -21.10
N LEU A 74 -11.64 14.87 -22.18
CA LEU A 74 -12.67 15.76 -22.74
C LEU A 74 -13.67 15.01 -23.64
N GLU A 75 -13.33 13.81 -24.10
CA GLU A 75 -14.25 12.98 -24.88
C GLU A 75 -15.33 12.39 -23.98
N LYS A 76 -16.59 12.48 -24.41
CA LYS A 76 -17.70 11.88 -23.67
C LYS A 76 -17.58 10.36 -23.71
N ALA A 77 -17.30 9.77 -22.57
CA ALA A 77 -17.19 8.33 -22.46
C ALA A 77 -18.55 7.65 -22.65
N GLY A 78 -18.62 6.70 -23.58
CA GLY A 78 -19.84 5.94 -23.88
C GLY A 78 -20.18 4.89 -22.81
N GLU A 79 -19.21 4.48 -21.99
CA GLU A 79 -19.36 3.45 -20.98
C GLU A 79 -19.83 4.01 -19.63
N GLN A 80 -20.71 3.28 -18.94
CA GLN A 80 -21.26 3.68 -17.64
C GLN A 80 -20.18 3.85 -16.55
N LEU A 81 -19.17 2.97 -16.55
CA LEU A 81 -18.05 3.06 -15.62
C LEU A 81 -17.26 4.36 -15.83
N ALA A 82 -16.99 4.71 -17.08
CA ALA A 82 -16.23 5.90 -17.42
C ALA A 82 -16.99 7.19 -17.08
N GLN A 83 -18.33 7.20 -17.21
CA GLN A 83 -19.16 8.31 -16.74
C GLN A 83 -19.10 8.48 -15.22
N LEU A 84 -19.14 7.38 -14.46
CA LEU A 84 -18.95 7.44 -13.01
C LEU A 84 -17.55 7.92 -12.65
N MET A 85 -16.52 7.51 -13.39
CA MET A 85 -15.14 7.96 -13.16
C MET A 85 -14.94 9.46 -13.40
N GLN A 86 -15.76 10.10 -14.25
CA GLN A 86 -15.70 11.56 -14.45
C GLN A 86 -15.97 12.33 -13.15
N ASP A 87 -16.86 11.83 -12.29
CA ASP A 87 -17.14 12.45 -10.99
C ASP A 87 -15.95 12.41 -10.02
N TYR A 88 -14.97 11.52 -10.27
CA TYR A 88 -13.79 11.31 -9.42
C TYR A 88 -12.48 11.84 -10.01
N LEU A 89 -12.49 12.50 -11.17
CA LEU A 89 -11.29 13.09 -11.78
C LEU A 89 -10.55 14.03 -10.81
N GLY A 90 -11.27 14.76 -9.95
CA GLY A 90 -10.67 15.61 -8.92
C GLY A 90 -9.92 14.88 -7.81
N LEU A 91 -10.02 13.55 -7.73
CA LEU A 91 -9.40 12.71 -6.69
C LEU A 91 -8.19 11.91 -7.18
N GLU A 92 -7.67 12.17 -8.39
CA GLU A 92 -6.50 11.47 -8.93
C GLU A 92 -5.31 11.45 -7.95
N HIS A 93 -4.97 12.62 -7.38
CA HIS A 93 -3.87 12.74 -6.43
C HIS A 93 -4.14 12.03 -5.10
N PHE A 94 -5.39 11.97 -4.66
CA PHE A 94 -5.77 11.20 -3.47
C PHE A 94 -5.46 9.72 -3.69
N TRP A 95 -5.87 9.18 -4.85
CA TRP A 95 -5.64 7.77 -5.19
C TRP A 95 -4.17 7.45 -5.41
N GLN A 96 -3.41 8.37 -6.03
CA GLN A 96 -1.95 8.22 -6.15
C GLN A 96 -1.30 8.06 -4.78
N ARG A 97 -1.64 8.94 -3.83
CA ARG A 97 -1.10 8.91 -2.46
C ARG A 97 -1.52 7.64 -1.71
N TYR A 98 -2.80 7.29 -1.80
CA TYR A 98 -3.33 6.07 -1.19
C TYR A 98 -2.62 4.81 -1.72
N ASN A 99 -2.47 4.68 -3.03
CA ASN A 99 -1.82 3.54 -3.66
C ASN A 99 -0.35 3.45 -3.26
N LYS A 100 0.34 4.59 -3.18
CA LYS A 100 1.74 4.66 -2.74
C LYS A 100 1.91 4.12 -1.32
N VAL A 101 1.14 4.65 -0.36
CA VAL A 101 1.17 4.16 1.04
C VAL A 101 0.74 2.69 1.12
N LYS A 102 -0.20 2.24 0.28
CA LYS A 102 -0.61 0.84 0.26
C LYS A 102 0.51 -0.10 -0.19
N LEU A 103 1.29 0.31 -1.19
CA LEU A 103 2.45 -0.44 -1.65
C LEU A 103 3.55 -0.48 -0.57
N GLU A 104 3.79 0.63 0.12
CA GLU A 104 4.73 0.71 1.23
C GLU A 104 4.29 -0.17 2.42
N GLN A 105 3.00 -0.20 2.74
CA GLN A 105 2.47 -1.11 3.75
C GLN A 105 2.80 -2.57 3.40
N LEU A 106 2.54 -2.96 2.16
CA LEU A 106 2.78 -4.34 1.70
C LEU A 106 4.28 -4.69 1.67
N SER A 107 5.16 -3.75 1.33
CA SER A 107 6.60 -3.98 1.36
C SER A 107 7.11 -4.17 2.80
N LEU A 108 6.66 -3.31 3.73
CA LEU A 108 7.00 -3.41 5.15
C LEU A 108 6.48 -4.71 5.78
N GLU A 109 5.27 -5.16 5.42
CA GLU A 109 4.72 -6.43 5.90
C GLU A 109 5.58 -7.62 5.48
N ARG A 110 6.06 -7.63 4.22
CA ARG A 110 6.96 -8.66 3.70
C ARG A 110 8.31 -8.63 4.40
N GLU A 111 8.92 -7.46 4.53
CA GLU A 111 10.21 -7.30 5.19
C GLU A 111 10.14 -7.76 6.65
N LYS A 112 9.09 -7.37 7.37
CA LYS A 112 8.84 -7.80 8.74
C LYS A 112 8.69 -9.33 8.85
N ALA A 113 8.10 -9.99 7.87
CA ALA A 113 8.00 -11.44 7.84
C ALA A 113 9.38 -12.10 7.65
N VAL A 114 10.20 -11.57 6.74
CA VAL A 114 11.57 -12.04 6.51
C VAL A 114 12.43 -11.88 7.77
N LEU A 115 12.45 -10.68 8.36
CA LEU A 115 13.22 -10.38 9.58
C LEU A 115 12.82 -11.27 10.75
N ARG A 116 11.53 -11.61 10.89
CA ARG A 116 11.09 -12.56 11.93
C ARG A 116 11.61 -13.97 11.69
N GLN A 117 11.59 -14.44 10.44
CA GLN A 117 12.11 -15.76 10.10
C GLN A 117 13.63 -15.82 10.35
N GLU A 118 14.36 -14.77 10.00
CA GLU A 118 15.79 -14.65 10.28
C GLU A 118 16.08 -14.62 11.78
N ASN A 119 15.31 -13.84 12.56
CA ASN A 119 15.47 -13.79 14.01
C ASN A 119 15.23 -15.17 14.66
N GLN A 120 14.22 -15.91 14.18
CA GLN A 120 13.98 -17.29 14.64
C GLN A 120 15.15 -18.22 14.30
N LYS A 121 15.68 -18.17 13.07
CA LYS A 121 16.84 -18.96 12.66
C LYS A 121 18.08 -18.63 13.51
N LEU A 122 18.33 -17.35 13.77
CA LEU A 122 19.45 -16.90 14.61
C LEU A 122 19.32 -17.40 16.05
N ARG A 123 18.11 -17.34 16.63
CA ARG A 123 17.85 -17.90 17.97
C ARG A 123 18.07 -19.40 18.03
N LEU A 124 17.66 -20.14 16.98
CA LEU A 124 17.90 -21.58 16.89
C LEU A 124 19.39 -21.90 16.79
N LEU A 125 20.12 -21.17 15.95
CA LEU A 125 21.57 -21.35 15.79
C LEU A 125 22.32 -21.01 17.08
N LEU A 126 21.90 -19.96 17.78
CA LEU A 126 22.46 -19.60 19.09
C LEU A 126 22.18 -20.69 20.12
N LYS A 127 20.95 -21.23 20.17
CA LYS A 127 20.62 -22.36 21.06
C LYS A 127 21.52 -23.56 20.76
N GLN A 128 21.65 -23.93 19.48
CA GLN A 128 22.51 -25.04 19.06
C GLN A 128 23.99 -24.82 19.44
N TYR A 129 24.48 -23.58 19.33
CA TYR A 129 25.86 -23.25 19.73
C TYR A 129 26.06 -23.38 21.24
N LEU A 130 25.10 -22.88 22.05
CA LEU A 130 25.15 -23.00 23.51
C LEU A 130 25.03 -24.46 23.96
N ASP A 131 24.14 -25.24 23.34
CA ASP A 131 24.00 -26.69 23.55
C ASP A 131 25.28 -27.46 23.16
N GLY A 132 26.06 -26.96 22.19
CA GLY A 132 27.31 -27.56 21.77
C GLY A 132 28.51 -27.32 22.71
N ILE A 133 28.45 -26.25 23.52
CA ILE A 133 29.54 -25.87 24.44
C ILE A 133 29.18 -26.20 25.90
N SER A 134 27.89 -26.23 26.24
CA SER A 134 27.41 -26.61 27.56
C SER A 134 26.98 -28.07 27.59
N VAL A 135 27.27 -28.77 28.70
CA VAL A 135 26.75 -30.12 28.93
C VAL A 135 25.43 -29.99 29.68
N SER A 136 24.32 -30.15 28.94
CA SER A 136 22.96 -30.07 29.48
C SER A 136 22.23 -31.41 29.30
N ASP A 137 21.26 -31.73 30.15
CA ASP A 137 20.51 -32.99 30.12
C ASP A 137 19.69 -33.17 28.82
N GLU A 138 19.20 -32.06 28.24
CA GLU A 138 18.59 -32.03 26.89
C GLU A 138 19.56 -32.45 25.77
N VAL A 139 20.86 -32.21 25.95
CA VAL A 139 21.90 -32.54 24.97
C VAL A 139 22.32 -34.00 25.12
N LEU A 140 22.36 -34.51 26.35
CA LEU A 140 22.69 -35.92 26.66
C LEU A 140 21.57 -36.89 26.26
N SER A 141 20.31 -36.44 26.28
CA SER A 141 19.15 -37.24 25.85
C SER A 141 18.96 -37.31 24.32
N ARG A 142 19.63 -36.44 23.56
CA ARG A 142 19.58 -36.41 22.08
C ARG A 142 20.84 -37.04 21.49
N LEU A 143 20.79 -37.39 20.20
CA LEU A 143 21.98 -37.83 19.45
C LEU A 143 23.04 -36.71 19.47
N ASN A 144 24.12 -36.94 20.19
CA ASN A 144 25.12 -35.94 20.52
C ASN A 144 26.53 -36.53 20.37
N PRO A 145 27.53 -35.72 20.01
CA PRO A 145 28.92 -36.19 19.87
C PRO A 145 29.57 -36.56 21.21
N LEU A 146 28.95 -36.21 22.34
CA LEU A 146 29.46 -36.47 23.69
C LEU A 146 29.21 -37.92 24.17
N LEU A 147 28.19 -38.60 23.63
CA LEU A 147 27.81 -39.97 24.00
C LEU A 147 27.54 -40.80 22.74
N ILE A 148 28.55 -41.53 22.28
CA ILE A 148 28.45 -42.40 21.11
C ILE A 148 28.24 -43.83 21.58
N VAL A 149 27.00 -44.34 21.45
CA VAL A 149 26.66 -45.73 21.75
C VAL A 149 26.47 -46.51 20.45
N ASN A 150 27.42 -47.42 20.15
CA ASN A 150 27.34 -48.51 19.19
C ASN A 150 27.15 -48.23 17.68
N HIS A 151 27.33 -47.01 17.16
CA HIS A 151 27.45 -46.80 15.70
C HIS A 151 28.55 -45.80 15.33
N LYS A 152 29.26 -46.08 14.22
CA LYS A 152 30.32 -45.24 13.64
C LYS A 152 29.87 -43.77 13.54
N PRO A 153 30.74 -42.81 13.89
CA PRO A 153 30.39 -41.39 13.83
C PRO A 153 30.03 -40.99 12.39
N ARG A 154 28.79 -40.59 12.14
CA ARG A 154 28.47 -39.75 10.98
C ARG A 154 28.88 -38.34 11.36
N ALA A 155 30.17 -38.06 11.21
CA ALA A 155 30.68 -36.71 11.36
C ALA A 155 29.85 -35.79 10.43
N PRO A 156 29.25 -34.70 10.92
CA PRO A 156 28.92 -33.59 10.04
C PRO A 156 30.28 -33.03 9.62
N GLY A 157 30.77 -33.48 8.47
CA GLY A 157 32.04 -33.01 7.92
C GLY A 157 32.03 -31.48 7.87
N PRO A 158 33.21 -30.84 7.98
CA PRO A 158 33.29 -29.39 7.82
C PRO A 158 32.63 -29.05 6.48
N ALA A 159 31.85 -27.98 6.45
CA ALA A 159 31.34 -27.39 5.22
C ALA A 159 32.53 -26.82 4.40
N GLY A 160 33.38 -27.72 3.91
CA GLY A 160 34.44 -27.45 2.96
C GLY A 160 33.76 -27.13 1.64
N LYS A 161 33.58 -25.83 1.39
CA LYS A 161 33.43 -25.20 0.09
C LYS A 161 33.12 -26.18 -1.04
N ALA A 162 31.89 -26.69 -1.07
CA ALA A 162 31.34 -27.12 -2.33
C ALA A 162 31.26 -25.85 -3.16
N HIS A 163 32.22 -25.62 -4.05
CA HIS A 163 32.02 -24.78 -5.21
C HIS A 163 30.81 -25.37 -5.94
N ARG A 164 29.61 -24.98 -5.51
CA ARG A 164 28.45 -24.98 -6.38
C ARG A 164 28.89 -24.08 -7.51
N LYS A 165 29.30 -24.68 -8.64
CA LYS A 165 29.42 -23.96 -9.90
C LYS A 165 28.12 -23.16 -9.99
N ARG A 166 28.21 -21.84 -9.85
CA ARG A 166 27.07 -20.98 -10.17
C ARG A 166 26.71 -21.37 -11.59
N LEU A 167 25.51 -21.88 -11.79
CA LEU A 167 24.96 -21.96 -13.14
C LEU A 167 24.89 -20.50 -13.59
N LEU A 168 25.89 -20.09 -14.36
CA LEU A 168 25.86 -18.85 -15.10
C LEU A 168 24.75 -19.07 -16.13
N HIS A 169 23.55 -18.59 -15.81
CA HIS A 169 22.51 -18.48 -16.81
C HIS A 169 22.94 -17.31 -17.67
N ASN A 170 23.19 -17.56 -18.95
CA ASN A 170 23.33 -16.48 -19.90
C ASN A 170 21.96 -15.83 -20.02
N VAL A 171 21.81 -14.60 -19.51
CA VAL A 171 20.62 -13.79 -19.75
C VAL A 171 20.76 -13.27 -21.17
N ILE A 172 20.04 -13.89 -22.11
CA ILE A 172 19.87 -13.34 -23.46
C ILE A 172 18.67 -12.40 -23.36
N GLU A 173 18.86 -11.12 -23.66
CA GLU A 173 17.76 -10.16 -23.71
C GLU A 173 16.73 -10.61 -24.77
N ALA A 174 15.44 -10.52 -24.44
CA ALA A 174 14.34 -10.96 -25.30
C ALA A 174 14.32 -10.28 -26.69
N ALA A 175 15.08 -9.20 -26.89
CA ALA A 175 15.27 -8.53 -28.18
C ALA A 175 16.08 -9.37 -29.19
N HIS A 176 16.81 -10.40 -28.76
CA HIS A 176 17.70 -11.18 -29.65
C HIS A 176 17.09 -12.48 -30.22
N GLU A 177 15.84 -12.84 -29.88
CA GLU A 177 15.19 -14.06 -30.38
C GLU A 177 14.21 -13.86 -31.55
N VAL A 178 14.15 -12.68 -32.18
CA VAL A 178 13.29 -12.49 -33.37
C VAL A 178 14.10 -12.18 -34.63
N PRO A 179 14.58 -13.19 -35.36
CA PRO A 179 14.81 -13.07 -36.78
C PRO A 179 13.81 -13.90 -37.62
N HIS A 180 12.76 -14.48 -37.02
CA HIS A 180 11.72 -15.22 -37.78
C HIS A 180 10.33 -15.11 -37.15
N ILE A 181 9.72 -13.92 -37.22
CA ILE A 181 8.25 -13.82 -37.26
C ILE A 181 7.94 -12.96 -38.48
N LEU A 182 7.31 -13.62 -39.45
CA LEU A 182 6.74 -13.07 -40.68
C LEU A 182 5.71 -11.98 -40.39
#